data_AF-A0A967H9F9-F1
#
_entry.id   AF-A0A967H9F9-F1
#
_cell.length_a   1.000
_cell.length_b   1.000
_cell.length_c   1.000
_cell.angle_alpha   90.00
_cell.angle_beta   90.00
_cell.angle_gamma   90.00
#
_symmetry.space_group_name_H-M   'P 1'
#
loop_
_entity.id
_entity.type
_entity.pdbx_description
1 polymer ?
#
loop_
_entity_poly.entity_id
_entity_poly.type
_entity_poly.pdbx_seq_one_letter_code
_entity_poly.pdbx_strand_id
1 'polypeptide(L)' 'RVYDDRDILVASGNARLRSGRQKLEARRIRYFTEEDIAQAVGAVHMQEEEGRTVTADSVWYNIDTEQAEIYGTDAEPAVL' A
#
# COMPACT_ATOMS: atom_id res chain seq x y z
N ARG A 1 -6.16 17.03 -8.93
CA ARG A 1 -5.69 16.15 -10.03
C ARG A 1 -6.91 15.43 -10.57
N VAL A 2 -7.10 15.43 -11.89
CA VAL A 2 -8.11 14.60 -12.56
C VAL A 2 -7.35 13.38 -13.03
N TYR A 3 -7.63 12.22 -12.46
CA TYR A 3 -7.05 10.96 -12.90
C TYR A 3 -7.89 10.46 -14.08
N ASP A 4 -7.26 10.00 -15.16
CA ASP A 4 -7.95 9.22 -16.18
C ASP A 4 -8.20 7.83 -15.60
N ASP A 5 -9.45 7.39 -15.55
CA ASP A 5 -9.81 6.09 -14.95
C ASP A 5 -9.12 4.90 -15.66
N ARG A 6 -8.58 5.11 -16.87
CA ARG A 6 -7.81 4.11 -17.62
C ARG A 6 -6.46 3.77 -16.99
N ASP A 7 -5.93 4.66 -16.15
CA ASP A 7 -4.61 4.52 -15.50
C ASP A 7 -4.71 4.14 -14.03
N ILE A 8 -5.89 3.69 -13.60
CA ILE A 8 -6.15 3.25 -12.23
C ILE A 8 -6.49 1.76 -12.22
N LEU A 9 -5.57 0.95 -11.71
CA LEU A 9 -5.86 -0.45 -11.40
C LEU A 9 -6.53 -0.53 -10.02
N VAL A 10 -7.70 -1.17 -9.98
CA VAL A 10 -8.47 -1.35 -8.74
C VAL A 10 -8.56 -2.83 -8.42
N ALA A 11 -8.00 -3.21 -7.27
CA ALA A 11 -8.16 -4.54 -6.69
C ALA A 11 -9.04 -4.45 -5.42
N SER A 12 -9.92 -5.42 -5.23
CA SER A 12 -10.80 -5.50 -4.05
C SER A 12 -11.03 -6.95 -3.65
N GLY A 13 -11.23 -7.19 -2.35
CA GLY A 13 -11.39 -8.53 -1.79
C GLY A 13 -10.05 -9.26 -1.69
N ASN A 14 -9.39 -9.18 -0.53
CA ASN A 14 -8.04 -9.71 -0.31
C ASN A 14 -7.05 -9.23 -1.39
N ALA A 15 -7.08 -7.92 -1.67
CA ALA A 15 -6.24 -7.29 -2.68
C ALA A 15 -4.77 -7.38 -2.27
N ARG A 16 -3.90 -7.63 -3.26
CA ARG A 16 -2.46 -7.76 -3.07
C ARG A 16 -1.72 -6.97 -4.14
N LEU A 17 -0.72 -6.21 -3.72
CA LEU A 17 0.26 -5.57 -4.58
C LEU A 17 1.65 -6.07 -4.21
N ARG A 18 2.49 -6.34 -5.20
CA ARG A 18 3.89 -6.67 -5.03
C ARG A 18 4.70 -5.75 -5.92
N SER A 19 5.66 -5.03 -5.33
CA SER A 19 6.63 -4.24 -6.07
C SER A 19 8.02 -4.55 -5.52
N GLY A 20 8.88 -5.10 -6.37
CA GLY A 20 10.19 -5.62 -5.96
C GLY A 20 10.08 -6.53 -4.74
N ARG A 21 10.59 -6.03 -3.61
CA ARG A 21 10.72 -6.75 -2.33
C ARG A 21 9.58 -6.48 -1.35
N GLN A 22 8.69 -5.55 -1.67
CA GLN A 22 7.58 -5.18 -0.82
C GLN A 22 6.30 -5.91 -1.22
N LYS A 23 5.51 -6.21 -0.21
CA LYS A 23 4.19 -6.83 -0.35
C LYS A 23 3.18 -6.03 0.44
N LEU A 24 2.11 -5.61 -0.21
CA LEU A 24 1.01 -4.86 0.38
C LEU A 24 -0.29 -5.65 0.22
N GLU A 25 -0.96 -5.94 1.32
CA GLU A 25 -2.26 -6.61 1.34
C GLU A 25 -3.30 -5.70 2.00
N ALA A 26 -4.52 -5.65 1.45
CA ALA A 26 -5.62 -4.85 2.01
C ALA A 26 -6.98 -5.34 1.50
N ARG A 27 -8.06 -4.80 2.07
CA ARG A 27 -9.42 -5.01 1.52
C ARG A 27 -9.56 -4.41 0.12
N ARG A 28 -8.93 -3.27 -0.13
CA ARG A 28 -8.93 -2.58 -1.42
C ARG A 28 -7.61 -1.88 -1.67
N ILE A 29 -7.11 -1.97 -2.90
CA ILE A 29 -5.94 -1.24 -3.40
C ILE A 29 -6.36 -0.50 -4.67
N ARG A 30 -6.02 0.79 -4.75
CA ARG A 30 -5.98 1.56 -5.99
C ARG A 30 -4.52 1.80 -6.34
N TYR A 31 -4.13 1.51 -7.57
CA TYR A 31 -2.79 1.77 -8.06
C TYR A 31 -2.89 2.69 -9.27
N PHE A 32 -2.23 3.84 -9.18
CA PHE A 32 -2.18 4.87 -10.20
C PHE A 32 -0.91 4.64 -11.01
N THR A 33 -1.05 4.09 -12.22
CA THR A 33 0.08 3.55 -13.00
C THR A 33 1.00 4.62 -13.56
N GLU A 34 0.51 5.84 -13.79
CA GLU A 34 1.35 6.95 -14.29
C GLU A 34 2.24 7.55 -13.20
N GLU A 35 1.78 7.56 -11.95
CA GLU A 35 2.51 8.18 -10.84
C GLU A 35 3.21 7.19 -9.93
N ASP A 36 3.07 5.89 -10.19
CA ASP A 36 3.61 4.82 -9.36
C ASP A 36 3.16 4.91 -7.88
N ILE A 37 1.90 5.29 -7.69
CA ILE A 37 1.28 5.48 -6.37
C ILE A 37 0.28 4.37 -6.07
N ALA A 38 0.39 3.75 -4.90
CA ALA A 38 -0.60 2.84 -4.35
C ALA A 38 -1.34 3.45 -3.15
N GLN A 39 -2.66 3.32 -3.14
CA GLN A 39 -3.53 3.61 -2.01
C GLN A 39 -4.19 2.32 -1.54
N ALA A 40 -3.88 1.89 -0.32
CA ALA A 40 -4.44 0.71 0.31
C ALA A 40 -5.32 1.10 1.49
N VAL A 41 -6.49 0.48 1.59
CA VAL A 41 -7.45 0.75 2.68
C VAL A 41 -8.08 -0.54 3.20
N GLY A 42 -8.28 -0.57 4.51
CA GLY A 42 -8.95 -1.62 5.27
C GLY A 42 -8.03 -2.79 5.57
N ALA A 43 -7.66 -2.93 6.85
CA ALA A 43 -6.80 -4.01 7.36
C ALA A 43 -5.53 -4.17 6.52
N VAL A 44 -4.77 -3.07 6.38
CA VAL A 44 -3.54 -3.07 5.60
C VAL A 44 -2.47 -3.87 6.33
N HIS A 45 -1.81 -4.75 5.59
CA HIS A 45 -0.62 -5.45 6.03
C HIS A 45 0.48 -5.28 4.97
N MET A 46 1.57 -4.62 5.36
CA MET A 46 2.74 -4.41 4.51
C MET A 46 3.92 -5.20 5.05
N GLN A 47 4.68 -5.85 4.17
CA GLN A 47 5.90 -6.58 4.48
C GLN A 47 7.04 -6.08 3.61
N GLU A 48 8.18 -5.77 4.22
CA GLU A 48 9.44 -5.51 3.53
C GLU A 48 10.40 -6.72 3.63
N GLU A 49 11.45 -6.74 2.80
CA GLU A 49 12.36 -7.88 2.67
C GLU A 49 13.07 -8.26 3.99
N GLU A 50 13.30 -7.29 4.85
CA GLU A 50 14.02 -7.45 6.12
C GLU A 50 13.09 -7.94 7.26
N GLY A 51 11.88 -8.40 6.92
CA GLY A 51 10.91 -8.87 7.91
C GLY A 51 10.16 -7.74 8.63
N ARG A 52 10.44 -6.48 8.29
CA ARG A 52 9.69 -5.32 8.80
C ARG A 52 8.24 -5.41 8.32
N THR A 53 7.32 -5.42 9.27
CA THR A 53 5.88 -5.50 9.01
C THR A 53 5.19 -4.24 9.50
N VAL A 54 4.22 -3.74 8.73
CA VAL A 54 3.33 -2.64 9.14
C VAL A 54 1.89 -3.13 9.08
N THR A 55 1.14 -2.87 10.15
CA THR A 55 -0.32 -3.03 10.21
C THR A 55 -0.97 -1.66 10.38
N ALA A 56 -1.96 -1.34 9.56
CA ALA A 56 -2.61 -0.02 9.58
C ALA A 56 -4.02 -0.08 8.98
N ASP A 57 -4.79 1.00 9.18
CA ASP A 57 -6.10 1.15 8.56
C ASP A 57 -5.98 1.53 7.08
N SER A 58 -4.98 2.34 6.75
CA SER A 58 -4.68 2.74 5.38
C SER A 58 -3.21 3.12 5.19
N VAL A 59 -2.73 2.93 3.97
CA VAL A 59 -1.38 3.30 3.54
C VAL A 59 -1.47 4.01 2.19
N TRP A 60 -0.76 5.12 2.08
CA TRP A 60 -0.36 5.71 0.81
C TRP A 60 1.11 5.36 0.59
N TYR A 61 1.43 4.86 -0.59
CA TYR A 61 2.79 4.44 -0.92
C TYR A 61 3.18 4.94 -2.31
N ASN A 62 4.31 5.63 -2.40
CA ASN A 62 4.96 5.96 -3.66
C ASN A 62 6.07 4.94 -3.92
N ILE A 63 5.92 4.14 -4.97
CA ILE A 63 6.84 3.07 -5.32
C ILE A 63 8.16 3.65 -5.87
N ASP A 64 8.07 4.76 -6.60
CA ASP A 64 9.20 5.41 -7.25
C ASP A 64 10.18 6.04 -6.24
N THR A 65 9.66 6.66 -5.18
CA THR A 65 10.45 7.32 -4.13
C THR A 65 10.61 6.48 -2.86
N GLU A 66 9.97 5.32 -2.82
CA GLU A 66 9.84 4.45 -1.66
C GLU A 66 9.25 5.12 -0.40
N GLN A 67 8.53 6.24 -0.55
CA GLN A 67 7.91 6.97 0.56
C GLN A 67 6.55 6.36 0.94
N ALA A 68 6.34 6.14 2.24
CA ALA A 68 5.08 5.69 2.79
C ALA A 68 4.48 6.70 3.78
N GLU A 69 3.16 6.89 3.70
CA GLU A 69 2.36 7.53 4.74
C GLU A 69 1.37 6.50 5.28
N ILE A 70 1.38 6.31 6.60
CA ILE A 70 0.66 5.24 7.29
C ILE A 70 -0.34 5.87 8.24
N TYR A 71 -1.61 5.44 8.16
CA TYR A 71 -2.70 6.00 8.94
C TYR A 71 -3.50 4.87 9.61
N GLY A 72 -3.76 5.01 10.92
CA GLY A 72 -4.54 4.06 11.72
C GLY A 72 -4.05 3.98 13.16
N THR A 73 -4.84 3.39 14.06
CA THR A 73 -4.62 3.54 15.52
C THR A 73 -3.75 2.47 16.19
N ASP A 74 -3.40 1.38 15.50
CA ASP A 74 -2.63 0.27 16.08
C ASP A 74 -1.36 -0.03 15.26
N ALA A 75 -0.59 1.02 14.95
CA ALA A 75 0.80 0.83 14.58
C ALA A 75 1.58 0.38 15.83
N GLU A 76 1.42 -0.89 16.22
CA GLU A 76 2.42 -1.55 17.07
C GLU A 76 3.77 -1.31 16.39
N PRO A 77 4.77 -0.73 17.08
CA PRO A 77 6.07 -0.51 16.49
C PRO A 77 6.57 -1.84 15.96
N ALA A 78 6.97 -1.88 14.68
CA ALA A 78 7.63 -3.03 14.11
C ALA A 78 8.81 -3.38 15.01
N VAL A 79 8.71 -4.49 15.74
CA VAL A 79 9.81 -4.99 16.57
C VAL A 79 10.89 -5.46 15.61
N LEU A 80 12.00 -4.72 15.58
CA LEU A 80 13.24 -5.06 14.87
C LEU A 80 14.06 -6.09 15.65
#